data_AF-A0A969G9C2-F1
#
_entry.id   AF-A0A969G9C2-F1
#
_cell.length_a   1.000
_cell.length_b   1.000
_cell.length_c   1.000
_cell.angle_alpha   90.00
_cell.angle_beta   90.00
_cell.angle_gamma   90.00
#
_symmetry.space_group_name_H-M   'P 1'
#
loop_
_entity.id
_entity.type
_entity.pdbx_description
1 polymer ?
#
loop_
_entity_poly.entity_id
_entity_poly.type
_entity_poly.pdbx_seq_one_letter_code
_entity_poly.pdbx_strand_id
1 'polypeptide(L)'
;MGNCVGEESRKVKKYSNCQLFLMLANMKKLQKLPVTESGFEALRKQNMLYVDKTERMLELINKGSYLFLSRPRRFGKSLLINTLKALFENKKTLFEDLYIYDKWEWEEHGVIHLDFPKFCIIEELRILRIILSNYFKI
;
A
#
# COMPACT_ATOMS: atom_id res chain seq x y z
N MET A 1 51.86 -12.98 15.75
CA MET A 1 51.03 -13.92 14.97
C MET A 1 50.27 -14.78 15.97
N GLY A 2 48.94 -14.70 15.96
CA GLY A 2 48.07 -15.41 16.91
C GLY A 2 46.67 -14.81 16.88
N ASN A 3 45.80 -15.41 16.06
CA ASN A 3 44.38 -15.08 15.91
C ASN A 3 43.60 -15.40 17.18
N CYS A 4 42.46 -14.74 17.40
CA CYS A 4 41.24 -15.37 17.91
C CYS A 4 40.04 -14.44 17.69
N VAL A 5 39.23 -14.78 16.69
CA VAL A 5 37.88 -14.24 16.46
C VAL A 5 36.98 -14.81 17.55
N GLY A 6 36.28 -13.94 18.29
CA GLY A 6 35.30 -14.36 19.28
C GLY A 6 34.10 -15.02 18.62
N GLU A 7 33.90 -16.31 18.88
CA GLU A 7 32.67 -17.03 18.58
C GLU A 7 31.58 -16.64 19.57
N GLU A 8 30.74 -15.67 19.21
CA GLU A 8 29.51 -15.39 19.95
C GLU A 8 28.46 -16.47 19.62
N SER A 9 28.40 -17.46 20.48
CA SER A 9 27.52 -18.62 20.38
C SER A 9 26.04 -18.20 20.45
N ARG A 10 25.35 -18.22 19.29
CA ARG A 10 23.89 -18.14 19.21
C ARG A 10 23.26 -19.32 19.97
N LYS A 11 22.75 -19.07 21.18
CA LYS A 11 21.95 -20.04 21.95
C LYS A 11 20.73 -20.46 21.15
N VAL A 12 20.70 -21.70 20.66
CA VAL A 12 19.54 -22.31 20.00
C VAL A 12 18.55 -22.75 21.08
N LYS A 13 17.38 -22.10 21.16
CA LYS A 13 16.29 -22.53 22.04
C LYS A 13 15.71 -23.86 21.53
N LYS A 14 15.73 -24.90 22.36
CA LYS A 14 15.08 -26.19 22.08
C LYS A 14 13.58 -26.06 22.34
N TYR A 15 12.76 -26.20 21.30
CA TYR A 15 11.30 -26.32 21.41
C TYR A 15 10.90 -27.79 21.29
N SER A 16 9.83 -28.21 21.98
CA SER A 16 9.32 -29.58 21.84
C SER A 16 8.83 -29.85 20.41
N ASN A 17 8.85 -31.10 19.95
CA ASN A 17 8.45 -31.44 18.57
C ASN A 17 7.01 -30.98 18.23
N CYS A 18 6.10 -30.99 19.21
CA CYS A 18 4.75 -30.43 19.03
C CYS A 18 4.73 -28.89 19.01
N GLN A 19 5.57 -28.21 19.80
CA GLN A 19 5.69 -26.75 19.72
C GLN A 19 6.32 -26.30 18.40
N LEU A 20 7.33 -27.03 17.92
CA LEU A 20 7.93 -26.78 16.62
C LEU A 20 6.90 -27.03 15.50
N PHE A 21 6.09 -28.08 15.60
CA PHE A 21 5.01 -28.38 14.67
C PHE A 21 3.89 -27.32 14.69
N LEU A 22 3.46 -26.84 15.86
CA LEU A 22 2.49 -25.75 16.01
C LEU A 22 3.02 -24.40 15.48
N MET A 23 4.32 -24.15 15.63
CA MET A 23 4.99 -22.95 15.12
C MET A 23 5.15 -22.99 13.59
N LEU A 24 5.47 -24.16 13.04
CA LEU A 24 5.55 -24.41 11.59
C LEU A 24 4.16 -24.41 10.93
N ALA A 25 3.14 -24.94 11.61
CA ALA A 25 1.75 -24.91 11.14
C ALA A 25 1.14 -23.50 11.17
N ASN A 26 1.65 -22.61 12.05
CA ASN A 26 1.31 -21.18 12.10
C ASN A 26 2.23 -20.30 11.25
N MET A 27 3.14 -20.88 10.45
CA MET A 27 3.84 -20.07 9.46
C MET A 27 2.85 -19.60 8.42
N LYS A 28 2.45 -18.32 8.50
CA LYS A 28 1.78 -17.61 7.40
C LYS A 28 2.51 -17.97 6.12
N LYS A 29 1.80 -18.65 5.20
CA LYS A 29 2.33 -19.02 3.89
C LYS A 29 3.02 -17.80 3.29
N LEU A 30 4.30 -17.94 2.94
CA LEU A 30 5.09 -16.84 2.38
C LEU A 30 4.33 -16.24 1.20
N GLN A 31 3.91 -14.98 1.37
CA GLN A 31 3.18 -14.26 0.35
C GLN A 31 4.08 -14.05 -0.86
N LYS A 32 3.50 -14.19 -2.06
CA LYS A 32 4.25 -14.00 -3.30
C LYS A 32 4.66 -12.53 -3.42
N LEU A 33 5.90 -12.29 -3.84
CA LEU A 33 6.37 -10.95 -4.16
C LEU A 33 5.70 -10.47 -5.45
N PRO A 34 5.15 -9.24 -5.47
CA PRO A 34 4.57 -8.69 -6.68
C PRO A 34 5.68 -8.21 -7.61
N VAL A 35 5.99 -9.00 -8.63
CA VAL A 35 7.03 -8.67 -9.62
C VAL A 35 6.44 -7.85 -10.77
N THR A 36 5.25 -8.22 -11.23
CA THR A 36 4.58 -7.63 -12.40
C THR A 36 3.42 -6.71 -12.03
N GLU A 37 2.78 -6.95 -10.89
CA GLU A 37 1.59 -6.23 -10.44
C GLU A 37 1.95 -5.12 -9.45
N SER A 38 1.30 -3.96 -9.57
CA SER A 38 1.55 -2.81 -8.70
C SER A 38 0.27 -2.09 -8.24
N GLY A 39 -0.90 -2.59 -8.64
CA GLY A 39 -2.20 -2.12 -8.20
C GLY A 39 -2.54 -2.66 -6.81
N PHE A 40 -2.85 -1.76 -5.88
CA PHE A 40 -3.21 -2.12 -4.49
C PHE A 40 -4.32 -3.18 -4.43
N GLU A 41 -5.40 -2.98 -5.19
CA GLU A 41 -6.53 -3.91 -5.22
C GLU A 41 -6.13 -5.31 -5.71
N ALA A 42 -5.28 -5.40 -6.74
CA ALA A 42 -4.79 -6.67 -7.25
C ALA A 42 -3.85 -7.37 -6.24
N LEU A 43 -2.98 -6.61 -5.55
CA LEU A 43 -2.13 -7.14 -4.48
C LEU A 43 -2.97 -7.80 -3.39
N ARG A 44 -4.03 -7.12 -2.95
CA ARG A 44 -4.92 -7.60 -1.88
C ARG A 44 -5.75 -8.80 -2.33
N LYS A 45 -6.38 -8.73 -3.50
CA LYS A 45 -7.20 -9.84 -4.04
C LYS A 45 -6.40 -11.11 -4.33
N GLN A 46 -5.14 -10.99 -4.74
CA GLN A 46 -4.27 -12.13 -5.04
C GLN A 46 -3.43 -12.58 -3.84
N ASN A 47 -3.66 -12.00 -2.64
CA ASN A 47 -2.92 -12.28 -1.42
C ASN A 47 -1.38 -12.20 -1.61
N MET A 48 -0.93 -11.17 -2.35
CA MET A 48 0.47 -10.86 -2.55
C MET A 48 1.03 -10.00 -1.41
N LEU A 49 2.36 -9.96 -1.29
CA LEU A 49 3.02 -9.16 -0.26
C LEU A 49 2.74 -7.67 -0.49
N TYR A 50 2.05 -7.06 0.46
CA TYR A 50 1.88 -5.61 0.56
C TYR A 50 2.54 -5.13 1.85
N VAL A 51 3.47 -4.19 1.73
CA VAL A 51 4.09 -3.55 2.90
C VAL A 51 3.15 -2.46 3.37
N ASP A 52 2.55 -2.64 4.54
CA ASP A 52 1.64 -1.66 5.12
C ASP A 52 2.34 -0.33 5.38
N LYS A 53 1.83 0.73 4.74
CA LYS A 53 2.26 2.13 4.92
C LYS A 53 1.10 3.03 5.34
N THR A 54 -0.03 2.44 5.70
CA THR A 54 -1.30 3.15 5.89
C THR A 54 -1.29 4.05 7.14
N GLU A 55 -0.49 3.73 8.17
CA GLU A 55 -0.22 4.62 9.30
C GLU A 55 0.32 5.98 8.83
N ARG A 56 1.37 5.97 8.00
CA ARG A 56 1.95 7.21 7.46
C ARG A 56 0.99 7.91 6.51
N MET A 57 0.17 7.17 5.77
CA MET A 57 -0.86 7.78 4.92
C MET A 57 -1.87 8.56 5.77
N LEU A 58 -2.34 7.97 6.88
CA LEU A 58 -3.28 8.63 7.79
C LEU A 58 -2.68 9.93 8.36
N GLU A 59 -1.42 9.89 8.79
CA GLU A 59 -0.72 11.10 9.23
C GLU A 59 -0.65 12.16 8.12
N LEU A 60 -0.35 11.75 6.89
CA LEU A 60 -0.24 12.68 5.76
C LEU A 60 -1.59 13.33 5.45
N ILE A 61 -2.68 12.56 5.46
CA ILE A 61 -4.04 13.05 5.23
C ILE A 61 -4.43 14.08 6.31
N ASN A 62 -4.11 13.79 7.57
CA ASN A 62 -4.47 14.67 8.69
C ASN A 62 -3.60 15.93 8.79
N LYS A 63 -2.35 15.88 8.32
CA LYS A 63 -1.38 17.00 8.47
C LYS A 63 -1.45 18.05 7.38
N GLY A 64 -1.94 17.74 6.17
CA GLY A 64 -1.71 18.59 5.01
C GLY A 64 -2.91 18.78 4.10
N SER A 65 -3.24 20.04 3.80
CA SER A 65 -4.17 20.39 2.71
C SER A 65 -3.57 20.15 1.31
N TYR A 66 -2.24 20.10 1.19
CA TYR A 66 -1.52 19.85 -0.06
C TYR A 66 -0.25 19.02 0.18
N LEU A 67 -0.11 17.89 -0.52
CA LEU A 67 0.99 16.95 -0.37
C LEU A 67 1.76 16.80 -1.68
N PHE A 68 3.01 17.28 -1.71
CA PHE A 68 3.92 17.03 -2.83
C PHE A 68 4.82 15.83 -2.55
N LEU A 69 4.54 14.71 -3.21
CA LEU A 69 5.46 13.58 -3.23
C LEU A 69 6.58 13.90 -4.22
N SER A 70 7.76 14.32 -3.71
CA SER A 70 8.99 14.51 -4.50
C SER A 70 9.29 13.26 -5.36
N ARG A 71 10.07 13.31 -6.46
CA ARG A 71 10.28 12.19 -7.43
C ARG A 71 11.49 11.25 -7.11
N PRO A 72 11.47 10.40 -6.07
CA PRO A 72 12.41 9.30 -5.98
C PRO A 72 11.98 8.13 -6.88
N ARG A 73 12.95 7.63 -7.66
CA ARG A 73 12.78 6.50 -8.58
C ARG A 73 12.45 5.23 -7.78
N ARG A 74 11.44 4.46 -8.22
CA ARG A 74 10.98 3.18 -7.61
C ARG A 74 10.44 3.29 -6.17
N PHE A 75 10.06 4.48 -5.71
CA PHE A 75 9.52 4.67 -4.37
C PHE A 75 8.12 4.08 -4.14
N GLY A 76 7.46 3.61 -5.21
CA GLY A 76 6.11 3.03 -5.12
C GLY A 76 5.00 4.07 -5.02
N LYS A 77 5.18 5.25 -5.64
CA LYS A 77 4.15 6.30 -5.67
C LYS A 77 2.84 5.85 -6.29
N SER A 78 2.90 5.10 -7.41
CA SER A 78 1.70 4.61 -8.08
C SER A 78 0.90 3.69 -7.17
N LEU A 79 1.58 2.80 -6.44
CA LEU A 79 0.94 1.94 -5.44
C LEU A 79 0.30 2.76 -4.31
N LEU A 80 0.97 3.81 -3.85
CA LEU A 80 0.43 4.72 -2.82
C LEU A 80 -0.82 5.45 -3.32
N ILE A 81 -0.80 6.03 -4.53
CA ILE A 81 -1.96 6.70 -5.15
C ILE A 81 -3.12 5.72 -5.34
N ASN A 82 -2.84 4.49 -5.79
CA ASN A 82 -3.87 3.45 -5.92
C ASN A 82 -4.44 3.03 -4.56
N THR A 83 -3.62 3.00 -3.50
CA THR A 83 -4.10 2.73 -2.15
C THR A 83 -5.02 3.85 -1.67
N LEU A 84 -4.62 5.11 -1.83
CA LEU A 84 -5.44 6.27 -1.48
C LEU A 84 -6.76 6.29 -2.25
N LYS A 85 -6.72 6.01 -3.56
CA LYS A 85 -7.92 5.86 -4.38
C LYS A 85 -8.88 4.83 -3.77
N ALA A 86 -8.39 3.64 -3.44
CA ALA A 86 -9.22 2.60 -2.84
C ALA A 86 -9.74 2.98 -1.44
N LEU A 87 -8.96 3.77 -0.67
CA LEU A 87 -9.36 4.26 0.64
C LEU A 87 -10.54 5.24 0.54
N PHE A 88 -10.44 6.23 -0.35
CA PHE A 88 -11.48 7.23 -0.58
C PHE A 88 -12.71 6.66 -1.31
N GLU A 89 -12.55 5.63 -2.15
CA GLU A 89 -13.66 4.87 -2.75
C GLU A 89 -14.35 3.91 -1.76
N ASN A 90 -14.03 3.96 -0.47
CA ASN A 90 -14.62 3.13 0.58
C ASN A 90 -14.51 1.60 0.34
N LYS A 91 -13.39 1.14 -0.24
CA LYS A 91 -13.15 -0.30 -0.49
C LYS A 91 -12.67 -1.04 0.76
N LYS A 92 -13.46 -0.99 1.84
CA LYS A 92 -13.12 -1.48 3.19
C LYS A 92 -12.50 -2.86 3.25
N THR A 93 -13.02 -3.82 2.48
CA THR A 93 -12.54 -5.22 2.47
C THR A 93 -11.06 -5.35 2.06
N LEU A 94 -10.55 -4.41 1.26
CA LEU A 94 -9.14 -4.42 0.84
C LEU A 94 -8.20 -4.03 1.97
N PHE A 95 -8.69 -3.38 3.02
CA PHE A 95 -7.89 -2.86 4.12
C PHE A 95 -7.90 -3.72 5.37
N GLU A 96 -8.57 -4.88 5.35
CA GLU A 96 -8.55 -5.84 6.46
C GLU A 96 -7.10 -6.18 6.86
N ASP A 97 -6.84 -6.26 8.16
CA ASP A 97 -5.50 -6.44 8.77
C ASP A 97 -4.47 -5.31 8.50
N LEU A 98 -4.87 -4.17 7.93
CA LEU A 98 -4.01 -2.98 7.81
C LEU A 98 -4.27 -1.99 8.95
N TYR A 99 -3.25 -1.20 9.29
CA TYR A 99 -3.30 -0.25 10.40
C TYR A 99 -4.47 0.74 10.32
N ILE A 100 -4.82 1.20 9.12
CA ILE A 100 -5.86 2.20 8.88
C ILE A 100 -7.28 1.66 9.07
N TYR A 101 -7.48 0.33 9.11
CA TYR A 101 -8.81 -0.28 9.05
C TYR A 101 -9.76 0.20 10.14
N ASP A 102 -9.27 0.27 11.38
CA ASP A 102 -10.04 0.68 12.56
C ASP A 102 -9.96 2.19 12.84
N LYS A 103 -9.16 2.93 12.07
CA LYS A 103 -8.83 4.36 12.32
C LYS A 103 -9.40 5.29 11.27
N TRP A 104 -10.02 4.75 10.23
CA TRP A 104 -10.61 5.50 9.14
C TRP A 104 -12.13 5.49 9.23
N GLU A 105 -12.73 6.65 8.98
CA GLU A 105 -14.17 6.78 8.83
C GLU A 105 -14.54 6.34 7.42
N TRP A 106 -15.23 5.20 7.31
CA TRP A 106 -15.54 4.55 6.04
C TRP A 106 -16.68 5.26 5.31
N GLU A 107 -16.40 6.44 4.80
CA GLU A 107 -17.28 7.25 3.95
C GLU A 107 -16.83 7.20 2.49
N GLU A 108 -17.79 7.25 1.56
CA GLU A 108 -17.49 7.29 0.13
C GLU A 108 -17.20 8.72 -0.31
N HIS A 109 -16.02 8.94 -0.87
CA HIS A 109 -15.61 10.22 -1.42
C HIS A 109 -15.42 10.12 -2.93
N GLY A 110 -15.78 11.20 -3.63
CA GLY A 110 -15.56 11.31 -5.05
C GLY A 110 -14.07 11.40 -5.43
N VAL A 111 -13.53 10.37 -6.10
CA VAL A 111 -12.11 10.34 -6.49
C VAL A 111 -11.93 10.66 -7.98
N ILE A 112 -11.21 11.74 -8.27
CA ILE A 112 -10.78 12.08 -9.64
C ILE A 112 -9.34 11.63 -9.84
N HIS A 113 -9.14 10.68 -10.76
CA HIS A 113 -7.81 10.21 -11.14
C HIS A 113 -7.41 10.79 -12.51
N LEU A 114 -6.49 11.76 -12.51
CA LEU A 114 -5.99 12.42 -13.72
C LEU A 114 -4.67 11.79 -14.17
N ASP A 115 -4.64 11.30 -15.42
CA ASP A 115 -3.50 10.58 -15.97
C ASP A 115 -3.03 11.27 -17.27
N PHE A 116 -2.22 12.32 -17.12
CA PHE A 116 -1.82 13.25 -18.19
C PHE A 116 -1.16 12.62 -19.44
N PRO A 117 -0.36 11.54 -19.36
CA PRO A 117 0.21 10.92 -20.56
C PRO A 117 -0.83 10.35 -21.54
N LYS A 118 -2.08 10.15 -21.09
CA LYS A 118 -3.18 9.67 -21.93
C LYS A 118 -3.91 10.79 -22.67
N PHE A 119 -3.63 12.05 -22.34
CA PHE A 119 -4.25 13.20 -22.98
C PHE A 119 -3.32 13.71 -24.07
N CYS A 120 -3.43 13.12 -25.26
CA CYS A 120 -2.61 13.49 -26.43
C CYS A 120 -3.35 14.40 -27.40
N ILE A 121 -4.68 14.53 -27.28
CA ILE A 121 -5.51 15.23 -28.26
C ILE A 121 -6.28 16.39 -27.62
N ILE A 122 -6.41 17.52 -28.33
CA ILE A 122 -7.05 18.75 -27.83
C ILE A 122 -8.53 18.51 -27.45
N GLU A 123 -9.21 17.57 -28.13
CA GLU A 123 -10.57 17.13 -27.85
C GLU A 123 -10.70 16.49 -26.45
N GLU A 124 -9.69 15.74 -25.99
CA GLU A 124 -9.70 15.08 -24.68
C GLU A 124 -9.62 16.10 -23.53
N LEU A 125 -8.98 17.25 -23.77
CA LEU A 125 -8.92 18.36 -22.80
C LEU A 125 -10.28 19.06 -22.66
N ARG A 126 -11.11 19.09 -23.70
CA ARG A 126 -12.50 19.60 -23.59
C ARG A 126 -13.35 18.68 -22.73
N ILE A 127 -13.23 17.37 -22.92
CA ILE A 127 -13.93 16.36 -22.11
C ILE A 127 -13.48 16.48 -20.64
N LEU A 128 -12.18 16.61 -20.40
CA LEU A 128 -11.63 16.82 -19.07
C LEU A 128 -12.22 18.08 -18.41
N ARG A 129 -12.30 19.19 -19.15
CA ARG A 129 -12.90 20.43 -18.67
C ARG A 129 -14.37 20.24 -18.30
N ILE A 130 -15.15 19.47 -19.08
CA ILE A 130 -16.56 19.19 -18.78
C ILE A 130 -16.68 18.33 -17.51
N ILE A 131 -15.90 17.25 -17.40
CA ILE A 131 -15.90 16.36 -16.23
C ILE A 131 -15.55 17.14 -14.96
N LEU A 132 -14.47 17.92 -15.00
CA LEU A 132 -14.05 18.75 -13.88
C LEU A 132 -15.11 19.81 -13.54
N SER A 133 -15.69 20.47 -14.56
CA SER A 133 -16.74 21.48 -14.34
C SER A 133 -18.00 20.90 -13.72
N ASN A 134 -18.33 19.63 -13.99
CA ASN A 134 -19.47 18.96 -13.37
C ASN A 134 -19.15 18.51 -11.94
N TYR A 135 -17.89 18.15 -11.65
CA TYR A 135 -17.47 17.70 -10.32
C TYR A 135 -17.28 18.84 -9.32
N PHE A 136 -16.80 20.00 -9.78
CA PHE A 136 -16.53 21.18 -8.93
C PHE A 136 -17.72 22.16 -8.83
N LYS A 137 -18.82 21.91 -9.55
CA LYS A 137 -20.10 22.61 -9.31
C LYS A 137 -20.79 22.00 -8.09
N ILE A 138 -20.25 22.32 -6.92
CA ILE A 138 -20.94 22.26 -5.62
C ILE A 138 -21.19 23.71 -5.22
#